data_AF-A0A968TAX6-F1
#
_entry.id   AF-A0A968TAX6-F1
#
_cell.length_a   1.000
_cell.length_b   1.000
_cell.length_c   1.000
_cell.angle_alpha   90.00
_cell.angle_beta   90.00
_cell.angle_gamma   90.00
#
_symmetry.space_group_name_H-M   'P 1'
#
loop_
_entity.id
_entity.type
_entity.pdbx_description
1 polymer ?
#
loop_
_entity_poly.entity_id
_entity_poly.type
_entity_poly.pdbx_seq_one_letter_code
_entity_poly.pdbx_strand_id
1 'polypeptide(L)'
;MRTLELDYFADSLALAACSNTLVAIDASLPAADQLAAGLQPGAALLWLRAGDRLTQIADHLEQHPGYRRLHLVSHGAPGQIHLGEQVINAATLRAQATTLRRWRAAMMDGFDLLLYGCQVAQGKSGRDFLQTWHDLTGARLAASTTLIGQAALGGNWDLDAAIATRLHSSPSPQRCNAPIPASSSAR
;
A
#
# COMPACT_ATOMS: atom_id res chain seq x y z
N MET A 1 14.29 14.93 -28.56
CA MET A 1 13.60 13.72 -28.07
C MET A 1 13.77 13.70 -26.55
N ARG A 2 13.06 14.59 -25.86
CA ARG A 2 11.78 14.39 -25.14
C ARG A 2 11.94 13.61 -23.83
N THR A 3 12.36 14.36 -22.83
CA THR A 3 12.48 14.10 -21.37
C THR A 3 11.13 13.79 -20.68
N LEU A 4 10.08 13.44 -21.41
CA LEU A 4 8.71 13.32 -20.88
C LEU A 4 8.44 11.97 -20.16
N GLU A 5 9.34 10.99 -20.25
CA GLU A 5 9.11 9.64 -19.70
C GLU A 5 9.56 9.45 -18.24
N LEU A 6 10.53 10.24 -17.77
CA LEU A 6 10.93 10.24 -16.35
C LEU A 6 10.00 11.11 -15.49
N ASP A 7 9.42 12.15 -16.10
CA ASP A 7 8.49 13.04 -15.43
C ASP A 7 7.17 12.33 -15.09
N TYR A 8 6.68 11.43 -15.96
CA TYR A 8 5.46 10.64 -15.71
C TYR A 8 5.63 9.58 -14.60
N PHE A 9 6.84 9.03 -14.45
CA PHE A 9 7.19 8.10 -13.37
C PHE A 9 7.23 8.84 -12.02
N ALA A 10 7.78 10.05 -12.00
CA ALA A 10 7.77 10.93 -10.84
C ALA A 10 6.35 11.42 -10.48
N ASP A 11 5.50 11.68 -11.46
CA ASP A 11 4.13 12.18 -11.26
C ASP A 11 3.17 11.08 -10.77
N SER A 12 3.34 9.84 -11.24
CA SER A 12 2.60 8.68 -10.74
C SER A 12 3.05 8.25 -9.32
N LEU A 13 4.28 8.63 -8.94
CA LEU A 13 4.81 8.53 -7.58
C LEU A 13 4.65 9.82 -6.77
N ALA A 14 4.06 10.91 -7.30
CA ALA A 14 3.95 12.21 -6.64
C ALA A 14 2.93 12.25 -5.47
N LEU A 15 2.50 11.09 -4.95
CA LEU A 15 1.30 10.98 -4.11
C LEU A 15 1.54 10.70 -2.62
N ALA A 16 2.74 10.90 -2.07
CA ALA A 16 2.97 10.72 -0.63
C ALA A 16 3.98 11.69 0.00
N ALA A 17 3.74 12.99 -0.07
CA ALA A 17 4.39 13.95 0.83
C ALA A 17 3.50 14.28 2.04
N CYS A 18 3.17 13.27 2.86
CA CYS A 18 2.65 13.48 4.22
C CYS A 18 3.13 12.35 5.14
N SER A 19 3.55 12.73 6.35
CA SER A 19 4.31 12.02 7.39
C SER A 19 3.73 10.70 7.94
N ASN A 20 2.76 10.07 7.27
CA ASN A 20 2.01 8.92 7.78
C ASN A 20 1.80 7.86 6.68
N THR A 21 2.75 7.75 5.74
CA THR A 21 2.73 6.77 4.65
C THR A 21 3.86 5.77 4.81
N LEU A 22 3.51 4.48 4.77
CA LEU A 22 4.43 3.35 4.70
C LEU A 22 4.39 2.75 3.30
N VAL A 23 5.56 2.48 2.73
CA VAL A 23 5.71 1.68 1.53
C VAL A 23 6.42 0.40 1.93
N ALA A 24 5.72 -0.73 1.82
CA ALA A 24 6.27 -2.06 2.02
C ALA A 24 6.54 -2.70 0.66
N ILE A 25 7.80 -3.04 0.39
CA ILE A 25 8.22 -3.64 -0.89
C ILE A 25 8.69 -5.07 -0.64
N ASP A 26 8.14 -6.03 -1.39
CA ASP A 26 8.68 -7.38 -1.40
C ASP A 26 10.06 -7.43 -2.07
N ALA A 27 11.07 -7.81 -1.29
CA ALA A 27 12.47 -7.82 -1.73
C ALA A 27 12.76 -8.88 -2.80
N SER A 28 11.85 -9.84 -3.05
CA SER A 28 11.99 -10.82 -4.14
C SER A 28 11.65 -10.29 -5.53
N LEU A 29 11.16 -9.05 -5.66
CA LEU A 29 10.89 -8.45 -6.96
C LEU A 29 12.20 -8.18 -7.73
N PRO A 30 12.31 -8.55 -9.03
CA PRO A 30 13.54 -8.41 -9.82
C PRO A 30 13.97 -6.95 -10.12
N ALA A 31 13.28 -5.95 -9.58
CA ALA A 31 13.62 -4.52 -9.67
C ALA A 31 13.25 -3.75 -8.40
N ALA A 32 13.21 -4.43 -7.25
CA ALA A 32 12.73 -3.84 -6.00
C ALA A 32 13.50 -2.56 -5.61
N ASP A 33 14.83 -2.57 -5.77
CA ASP A 33 15.69 -1.41 -5.50
C ASP A 33 15.38 -0.20 -6.40
N GLN A 34 15.04 -0.44 -7.66
CA GLN A 34 14.67 0.63 -8.59
C GLN A 34 13.31 1.24 -8.22
N LEU A 35 12.37 0.42 -7.77
CA LEU A 35 11.08 0.89 -7.25
C LEU A 35 11.26 1.73 -5.99
N ALA A 36 12.14 1.30 -5.08
CA ALA A 36 12.47 2.05 -3.86
C ALA A 36 13.16 3.40 -4.17
N ALA A 37 14.04 3.44 -5.17
CA ALA A 37 14.73 4.66 -5.57
C ALA A 37 13.78 5.74 -6.14
N GLY A 38 12.61 5.35 -6.65
CA GLY A 38 11.58 6.27 -7.14
C GLY A 38 10.67 6.85 -6.05
N LEU A 39 10.80 6.41 -4.80
CA LEU A 39 9.94 6.88 -3.72
C LEU A 39 10.23 8.34 -3.37
N GLN A 40 9.15 9.10 -3.14
CA GLN A 40 9.25 10.50 -2.74
C GLN A 40 9.90 10.63 -1.35
N PRO A 41 10.68 11.70 -1.11
CA PRO A 41 11.19 12.01 0.22
C PRO A 41 10.05 12.10 1.25
N GLY A 42 10.20 11.40 2.39
CA GLY A 42 9.25 11.44 3.50
C GLY A 42 8.31 10.23 3.61
N ALA A 43 8.30 9.32 2.64
CA ALA A 43 7.69 8.00 2.82
C ALA A 43 8.60 7.09 3.66
N ALA A 44 8.03 6.39 4.64
CA ALA A 44 8.75 5.33 5.34
C ALA A 44 8.83 4.09 4.43
N LEU A 45 9.99 3.46 4.35
CA LEU A 45 10.22 2.26 3.56
C LEU A 45 10.42 1.05 4.48
N LEU A 46 9.69 -0.03 4.21
CA LEU A 46 9.88 -1.35 4.81
C LEU A 46 10.21 -2.37 3.73
N TRP A 47 11.37 -3.02 3.86
CA TRP A 47 11.75 -4.14 3.01
C TRP A 47 11.20 -5.45 3.59
N LEU A 48 10.32 -6.12 2.85
CA LEU A 48 9.82 -7.44 3.24
C LEU A 48 10.79 -8.52 2.81
N ARG A 49 11.45 -9.16 3.78
CA ARG A 49 12.49 -10.16 3.59
C ARG A 49 11.91 -11.57 3.85
N ALA A 50 12.76 -12.58 3.77
CA ALA A 50 12.39 -13.97 4.06
C ALA A 50 11.72 -14.12 5.44
N GLY A 51 10.87 -15.15 5.57
CA GLY A 51 10.04 -15.38 6.75
C GLY A 51 8.59 -14.92 6.56
N ASP A 52 7.87 -14.71 7.66
CA ASP A 52 6.48 -14.25 7.61
C ASP A 52 6.39 -12.74 7.38
N ARG A 53 6.11 -12.37 6.15
CA ARG A 53 6.06 -10.96 5.73
C ARG A 53 4.84 -10.21 6.22
N LEU A 54 3.73 -10.89 6.54
CA LEU A 54 2.57 -10.22 7.17
C LEU A 54 2.88 -9.85 8.62
N THR A 55 3.60 -10.71 9.32
CA THR A 55 4.10 -10.44 10.66
C THR A 55 5.15 -9.33 10.67
N GLN A 56 6.07 -9.30 9.69
CA GLN A 56 7.02 -8.17 9.55
C GLN A 56 6.31 -6.81 9.43
N ILE A 57 5.22 -6.73 8.65
CA ILE A 57 4.42 -5.50 8.55
C ILE A 57 3.77 -5.20 9.91
N ALA A 58 3.19 -6.19 10.59
CA ALA A 58 2.57 -5.99 11.91
C ALA A 58 3.57 -5.41 12.92
N ASP A 59 4.75 -6.02 13.01
CA ASP A 59 5.81 -5.61 13.94
C ASP A 59 6.27 -4.18 13.64
N HIS A 60 6.44 -3.83 12.36
CA HIS A 60 6.81 -2.47 11.95
C HIS A 60 5.74 -1.44 12.33
N LEU A 61 4.46 -1.75 12.07
CA LEU A 61 3.34 -0.86 12.37
C LEU A 61 3.22 -0.63 13.88
N GLU A 62 3.42 -1.65 14.70
CA GLU A 62 3.38 -1.52 16.17
C GLU A 62 4.53 -0.68 16.73
N GLN A 63 5.72 -0.77 16.14
CA GLN A 63 6.87 0.06 16.52
C GLN A 63 6.72 1.52 16.05
N HIS A 64 5.96 1.74 14.98
CA HIS A 64 5.80 3.05 14.34
C HIS A 64 4.30 3.33 14.09
N PRO A 65 3.49 3.51 15.16
CA PRO A 65 2.05 3.67 15.01
C PRO A 65 1.68 4.98 14.32
N GLY A 66 0.46 5.04 13.81
CA GLY A 66 -0.12 6.27 13.25
C GLY A 66 0.01 6.40 11.73
N TYR A 67 0.43 5.35 11.01
CA TYR A 67 0.30 5.33 9.56
C TYR A 67 -1.18 5.41 9.15
N ARG A 68 -1.46 6.24 8.15
CA ARG A 68 -2.78 6.36 7.49
C ARG A 68 -2.84 5.63 6.16
N ARG A 69 -1.68 5.28 5.60
CA ARG A 69 -1.55 4.66 4.30
C ARG A 69 -0.43 3.64 4.27
N LEU A 70 -0.73 2.48 3.70
CA LEU A 70 0.21 1.43 3.37
C LEU A 70 0.14 1.15 1.87
N HIS A 71 1.24 1.37 1.15
CA HIS A 71 1.46 0.85 -0.20
C HIS A 71 2.18 -0.47 -0.07
N LEU A 72 1.58 -1.57 -0.53
CA LEU A 72 2.20 -2.89 -0.56
C LEU A 72 2.52 -3.27 -2.00
N VAL A 73 3.80 -3.45 -2.30
CA VAL A 73 4.30 -3.70 -3.66
C VAL A 73 4.82 -5.13 -3.75
N SER A 74 4.22 -5.91 -4.65
CA SER A 74 4.46 -7.35 -4.74
C SER A 74 4.11 -7.91 -6.13
N HIS A 75 4.36 -9.20 -6.34
CA HIS A 75 3.69 -9.90 -7.44
C HIS A 75 2.21 -10.12 -7.09
N GLY A 76 1.38 -10.35 -8.11
CA GLY A 76 -0.05 -10.53 -7.96
C GLY A 76 -0.63 -11.47 -9.00
N ALA A 77 -1.80 -12.01 -8.69
CA ALA A 77 -2.67 -12.73 -9.59
C ALA A 77 -4.14 -12.53 -9.14
N PRO A 78 -5.15 -12.90 -9.93
CA PRO A 78 -6.55 -12.71 -9.56
C PRO A 78 -6.90 -13.29 -8.18
N GLY A 79 -7.22 -12.41 -7.22
CA GLY A 79 -7.59 -12.79 -5.86
C GLY A 79 -6.43 -13.13 -4.91
N GLN A 80 -5.19 -12.77 -5.25
CA GLN A 80 -4.03 -13.03 -4.39
C GLN A 80 -2.83 -12.11 -4.67
N ILE A 81 -1.99 -11.93 -3.66
CA ILE A 81 -0.64 -11.37 -3.79
C ILE A 81 0.41 -12.40 -3.40
N HIS A 82 1.62 -12.27 -3.95
CA HIS A 82 2.76 -13.11 -3.59
C HIS A 82 3.80 -12.28 -2.84
N LEU A 83 4.10 -12.69 -1.62
CA LEU A 83 5.12 -12.08 -0.78
C LEU A 83 6.26 -13.11 -0.67
N GLY A 84 7.23 -13.03 -1.58
CA GLY A 84 8.13 -14.12 -1.95
C GLY A 84 7.40 -15.41 -2.25
N GLU A 85 7.70 -16.47 -1.51
CA GLU A 85 7.07 -17.78 -1.69
C GLU A 85 5.68 -17.88 -1.05
N GLN A 86 5.26 -16.88 -0.27
CA GLN A 86 3.97 -16.89 0.42
C GLN A 86 2.86 -16.40 -0.50
N VAL A 87 1.85 -17.24 -0.73
CA VAL A 87 0.60 -16.85 -1.39
C VAL A 87 -0.38 -16.30 -0.37
N ILE A 88 -0.69 -15.01 -0.47
CA ILE A 88 -1.67 -14.34 0.37
C ILE A 88 -2.98 -14.23 -0.43
N ASN A 89 -3.94 -15.08 -0.11
CA ASN A 89 -5.29 -15.08 -0.66
C ASN A 89 -6.33 -14.99 0.48
N ALA A 90 -7.62 -15.05 0.17
CA ALA A 90 -8.68 -14.93 1.18
C ALA A 90 -8.59 -15.98 2.30
N ALA A 91 -8.16 -17.21 1.99
CA ALA A 91 -7.98 -18.26 3.01
C ALA A 91 -6.79 -17.94 3.92
N THR A 92 -5.66 -17.54 3.34
CA THR A 92 -4.48 -17.09 4.11
C THR A 92 -4.80 -15.90 5.01
N LEU A 93 -5.53 -14.89 4.50
CA LEU A 93 -5.95 -13.73 5.29
C LEU A 93 -6.78 -14.14 6.51
N ARG A 94 -7.75 -15.05 6.33
CA ARG A 94 -8.57 -15.57 7.44
C ARG A 94 -7.75 -16.35 8.46
N ALA A 95 -6.82 -17.19 8.00
CA ALA A 95 -5.91 -17.92 8.87
C ALA A 95 -5.00 -16.96 9.67
N GLN A 96 -4.64 -15.81 9.08
CA GLN A 96 -3.80 -14.76 9.67
C GLN A 96 -4.62 -13.61 10.30
N ALA A 97 -5.89 -13.83 10.63
CA ALA A 97 -6.77 -12.79 11.16
C ALA A 97 -6.20 -12.13 12.44
N THR A 98 -5.50 -12.88 13.29
CA THR A 98 -4.84 -12.33 14.48
C THR A 98 -3.75 -11.32 14.10
N THR A 99 -2.91 -11.64 13.12
CA THR A 99 -1.87 -10.74 12.60
C THR A 99 -2.49 -9.49 11.96
N LEU A 100 -3.57 -9.64 11.20
CA LEU A 100 -4.25 -8.50 10.57
C LEU A 100 -4.97 -7.59 11.58
N ARG A 101 -5.45 -8.13 12.70
CA ARG A 101 -5.98 -7.31 13.81
C ARG A 101 -4.89 -6.42 14.43
N ARG A 102 -3.64 -6.87 14.47
CA ARG A 102 -2.50 -6.04 14.92
C ARG A 102 -2.29 -4.85 14.01
N TRP A 103 -2.40 -5.03 12.68
CA TRP A 103 -2.32 -3.93 11.73
C TRP A 103 -3.40 -2.88 12.02
N ARG A 104 -4.65 -3.33 12.20
CA ARG A 104 -5.76 -2.45 12.54
C ARG A 104 -5.52 -1.66 13.83
N ALA A 105 -4.96 -2.30 14.86
CA ALA A 105 -4.71 -1.64 16.13
C ALA A 105 -3.58 -0.59 16.06
N ALA A 106 -2.61 -0.78 15.17
CA ALA A 106 -1.45 0.10 15.03
C ALA A 106 -1.65 1.25 14.03
N MET A 107 -2.56 1.06 13.07
CA MET A 107 -2.87 2.06 12.04
C MET A 107 -4.05 2.95 12.43
N MET A 108 -4.17 4.09 11.75
CA MET A 108 -5.35 4.96 11.91
C MET A 108 -6.62 4.25 11.41
N ASP A 109 -7.74 4.50 12.07
CA ASP A 109 -9.04 3.96 11.63
C ASP A 109 -9.33 4.30 10.16
N GLY A 110 -9.78 3.29 9.41
CA GLY A 110 -10.07 3.43 7.99
C GLY A 110 -8.85 3.79 7.13
N PHE A 111 -7.65 3.33 7.51
CA PHE A 111 -6.43 3.53 6.73
C PHE A 111 -6.58 3.02 5.28
N ASP A 112 -5.76 3.58 4.40
CA ASP A 112 -5.66 3.14 3.01
C ASP A 112 -4.67 1.98 2.88
N LEU A 113 -5.09 0.90 2.24
CA LEU A 113 -4.22 -0.19 1.80
C LEU A 113 -4.24 -0.29 0.27
N LEU A 114 -3.14 0.12 -0.36
CA LEU A 114 -2.97 0.10 -1.80
C LEU A 114 -2.11 -1.10 -2.18
N LEU A 115 -2.66 -2.03 -2.96
CA LEU A 115 -1.99 -3.25 -3.38
C LEU A 115 -1.50 -3.10 -4.81
N TYR A 116 -0.18 -2.96 -4.97
CA TYR A 116 0.49 -2.93 -6.26
C TYR A 116 0.95 -4.34 -6.61
N GLY A 117 0.07 -5.08 -7.26
CA GLY A 117 0.33 -6.39 -7.84
C GLY A 117 -0.54 -6.61 -9.07
N CYS A 118 -0.05 -7.38 -10.04
CA CYS A 118 -0.76 -7.64 -11.28
C CYS A 118 -2.11 -8.32 -11.03
N GLN A 119 -3.18 -7.75 -11.57
CA GLN A 119 -4.52 -8.35 -11.66
C GLN A 119 -5.14 -8.79 -10.33
N VAL A 120 -4.66 -8.28 -9.19
CA VAL A 120 -5.10 -8.69 -7.86
C VAL A 120 -6.62 -8.56 -7.70
N ALA A 121 -7.21 -7.52 -8.27
CA ALA A 121 -8.65 -7.25 -8.21
C ALA A 121 -9.46 -7.85 -9.37
N GLN A 122 -8.83 -8.61 -10.28
CA GLN A 122 -9.49 -9.12 -11.46
C GLN A 122 -10.59 -10.14 -11.10
N GLY A 123 -11.77 -9.95 -11.69
CA GLY A 123 -12.88 -10.90 -11.61
C GLY A 123 -13.53 -11.00 -10.21
N LYS A 124 -14.29 -12.08 -10.01
CA LYS A 124 -14.98 -12.33 -8.72
C LYS A 124 -13.99 -12.64 -7.59
N SER A 125 -12.96 -13.43 -7.86
CA SER A 125 -11.94 -13.78 -6.87
C SER A 125 -11.20 -12.55 -6.35
N GLY A 126 -10.87 -11.59 -7.22
CA GLY A 126 -10.27 -10.32 -6.82
C GLY A 126 -11.14 -9.50 -5.88
N ARG A 127 -12.43 -9.35 -6.19
CA ARG A 127 -13.37 -8.65 -5.30
C ARG A 127 -13.54 -9.35 -3.95
N ASP A 128 -13.69 -10.68 -3.95
CA ASP A 128 -13.83 -11.47 -2.72
C ASP A 128 -12.57 -11.36 -1.84
N PHE A 129 -11.39 -11.30 -2.47
CA PHE A 129 -10.11 -11.09 -1.79
C PHE A 129 -10.03 -9.71 -1.12
N LEU A 130 -10.32 -8.63 -1.86
CA LEU A 130 -10.32 -7.28 -1.29
C LEU A 130 -11.36 -7.13 -0.18
N GLN A 131 -12.56 -7.69 -0.36
CA GLN A 131 -13.61 -7.64 0.67
C GLN A 131 -13.17 -8.37 1.94
N THR A 132 -12.58 -9.57 1.81
CA THR A 132 -12.09 -10.33 2.98
C THR A 132 -11.04 -9.53 3.75
N TRP A 133 -10.16 -8.82 3.04
CA TRP A 133 -9.14 -8.00 3.69
C TRP A 133 -9.77 -6.79 4.40
N HIS A 134 -10.71 -6.09 3.74
CA HIS A 134 -11.49 -5.00 4.33
C HIS A 134 -12.19 -5.44 5.63
N ASP A 135 -12.85 -6.59 5.62
CA ASP A 135 -13.60 -7.08 6.78
C ASP A 135 -12.68 -7.36 7.98
N LEU A 136 -11.45 -7.81 7.74
CA LEU A 136 -10.48 -8.16 8.77
C LEU A 136 -9.76 -6.93 9.35
N THR A 137 -9.45 -5.92 8.52
CA THR A 137 -8.62 -4.77 8.93
C THR A 137 -9.41 -3.48 9.09
N GLY A 138 -10.59 -3.37 8.50
CA GLY A 138 -11.32 -2.10 8.34
C GLY A 138 -10.67 -1.14 7.34
N ALA A 139 -9.63 -1.57 6.61
CA ALA A 139 -8.92 -0.72 5.66
C ALA A 139 -9.77 -0.45 4.42
N ARG A 140 -9.59 0.70 3.79
CA ARG A 140 -10.09 0.92 2.43
C ARG A 140 -9.04 0.40 1.47
N LEU A 141 -9.46 -0.46 0.55
CA LEU A 141 -8.53 -1.12 -0.36
C LEU A 141 -8.64 -0.58 -1.76
N ALA A 142 -7.50 -0.50 -2.45
CA ALA A 142 -7.44 -0.36 -3.88
C ALA A 142 -6.39 -1.31 -4.46
N ALA A 143 -6.70 -1.89 -5.62
CA ALA A 143 -5.84 -2.81 -6.34
C ALA A 143 -6.17 -2.77 -7.84
N SER A 144 -5.32 -3.37 -8.67
CA SER A 144 -5.49 -3.38 -10.13
C SER A 144 -6.20 -4.62 -10.64
N THR A 145 -7.07 -4.47 -11.63
CA THR A 145 -7.63 -5.58 -12.42
C THR A 145 -6.76 -5.94 -13.64
N THR A 146 -5.75 -5.11 -13.95
CA THR A 146 -4.84 -5.26 -15.10
C THR A 146 -3.41 -5.53 -14.66
N LEU A 147 -2.49 -5.65 -15.62
CA LEU A 147 -1.06 -5.73 -15.31
C LEU A 147 -0.59 -4.40 -14.70
N ILE A 148 0.23 -4.49 -13.65
CA ILE A 148 0.90 -3.34 -13.06
C ILE A 148 2.34 -3.28 -13.54
N GLY A 149 2.82 -2.09 -13.94
CA GLY A 149 4.21 -1.88 -14.31
C GLY A 149 4.38 -0.98 -15.54
N GLN A 150 5.50 -1.15 -16.23
CA GLN A 150 5.86 -0.31 -17.37
C GLN A 150 4.85 -0.46 -18.52
N ALA A 151 4.43 0.68 -19.09
CA ALA A 151 3.55 0.72 -20.26
C ALA A 151 4.13 -0.03 -21.47
N ALA A 152 5.46 0.02 -21.64
CA ALA A 152 6.16 -0.74 -22.67
C ALA A 152 6.03 -2.27 -22.52
N LEU A 153 5.72 -2.76 -21.31
CA LEU A 153 5.46 -4.17 -21.00
C LEU A 153 3.95 -4.47 -20.85
N GLY A 154 3.09 -3.52 -21.23
CA GLY A 154 1.63 -3.65 -21.17
C GLY A 154 1.00 -3.40 -19.79
N GLY A 155 1.74 -2.81 -18.84
CA GLY A 155 1.25 -2.45 -17.51
C GLY A 155 0.93 -0.96 -17.34
N ASN A 156 0.19 -0.62 -16.30
CA ASN A 156 0.04 0.75 -15.81
C ASN A 156 0.24 0.78 -14.28
N TRP A 157 0.09 1.94 -13.64
CA TRP A 157 0.15 2.04 -12.18
C TRP A 157 -1.23 2.27 -11.56
N ASP A 158 -2.29 1.99 -12.33
CA ASP A 158 -3.66 2.32 -11.97
C ASP A 158 -4.28 1.23 -11.09
N LEU A 159 -4.88 1.68 -9.98
CA LEU A 159 -5.68 0.84 -9.10
C LEU A 159 -7.16 1.13 -9.37
N ASP A 160 -7.70 0.45 -10.38
CA ASP A 160 -9.04 0.66 -10.96
C ASP A 160 -10.18 -0.02 -10.17
N ALA A 161 -9.85 -0.85 -9.18
CA ALA A 161 -10.81 -1.47 -8.28
C ALA A 161 -10.58 -1.05 -6.84
N ALA A 162 -11.67 -0.73 -6.12
CA ALA A 162 -11.61 -0.33 -4.73
C ALA A 162 -12.79 -0.85 -3.89
N ILE A 163 -12.54 -1.04 -2.59
CA ILE A 163 -13.56 -1.33 -1.56
C ILE A 163 -13.57 -0.17 -0.55
N ALA A 164 -14.77 0.24 -0.15
CA ALA A 164 -15.01 1.41 0.71
C ALA A 164 -14.43 2.71 0.09
N THR A 165 -14.96 3.05 -1.09
CA THR A 165 -14.44 3.90 -2.19
C THR A 165 -13.98 5.33 -1.91
N ARG A 166 -13.99 5.82 -0.67
CA ARG A 166 -13.33 7.10 -0.36
C ARG A 166 -11.96 6.84 0.25
N LEU A 167 -10.95 6.51 -0.55
CA LEU A 167 -9.56 6.61 -0.10
C LEU A 167 -9.30 8.03 0.42
N HIS A 168 -8.42 8.20 1.41
CA HIS A 168 -8.12 9.56 1.88
C HIS A 168 -7.46 10.30 0.72
N SER A 169 -8.07 11.34 0.18
CA SER A 169 -7.34 12.23 -0.73
C SER A 169 -6.13 12.78 0.03
N SER A 170 -4.98 12.81 -0.64
CA SER A 170 -3.76 13.36 -0.04
C SER A 170 -4.04 14.76 0.51
N PRO A 171 -3.54 15.14 1.71
CA PRO A 171 -3.52 16.53 2.09
C PRO A 171 -2.67 17.26 1.05
N SER A 172 -3.13 18.40 0.54
CA SER A 172 -2.32 19.24 -0.33
C SER A 172 -0.95 19.53 0.32
N PRO A 173 0.15 19.69 -0.44
CA PRO A 173 1.49 19.94 0.10
C PRO A 173 1.55 21.09 1.13
N GLN A 174 0.65 22.08 0.97
CA GLN A 174 0.50 23.21 1.87
C GLN A 174 0.01 22.85 3.28
N ARG A 175 -0.68 21.71 3.47
CA ARG A 175 -1.19 21.28 4.79
C ARG A 175 -0.16 20.51 5.60
N CYS A 176 0.81 19.87 4.95
CA CYS A 176 1.87 19.11 5.64
C CYS A 176 3.01 20.03 6.15
N ASN A 177 2.95 21.34 5.88
CA ASN A 177 3.85 22.38 6.42
C ASN A 177 3.14 23.39 7.35
N ALA A 178 1.89 23.14 7.73
CA ALA A 178 1.17 24.00 8.67
C ALA A 178 1.69 23.72 10.09
N PRO A 179 2.13 24.74 10.86
CA PRO A 179 2.49 24.53 12.25
C PRO A 179 1.29 23.93 13.00
N ILE A 180 1.55 22.88 13.79
CA ILE A 180 0.57 22.28 14.69
C ILE A 180 0.00 23.43 15.52
N PRO A 181 -1.31 23.71 15.50
CA PRO A 181 -1.88 24.69 16.41
C PRO A 181 -1.58 24.18 17.82
N ALA A 182 -0.77 24.94 18.56
CA ALA A 182 -0.51 24.66 19.96
C ALA A 182 -1.88 24.49 20.64
N SER A 183 -2.06 23.37 21.32
CA SER A 183 -3.25 23.14 22.13
C SER A 183 -3.37 24.29 23.11
N SER A 184 -4.37 25.15 22.93
CA SER A 184 -4.73 26.13 23.97
C SER A 184 -5.36 25.34 25.11
N SER A 185 -4.50 24.84 26.01
CA SER A 185 -4.91 24.50 27.36
C SER A 185 -4.80 25.76 28.21
N ALA A 186 -5.79 25.95 29.08
CA ALA A 186 -5.94 27.02 30.07
C ALA A 186 -6.45 28.35 29.50
N ARG A 187 -7.42 29.04 30.11
CA ARG A 187 -8.33 28.80 31.25
C ARG A 187 -9.38 29.91 31.18
#